data_AF-A0A2E7UD33-F1
#
_entry.id   AF-A0A2E7UD33-F1
#
_cell.length_a   1.000
_cell.length_b   1.000
_cell.length_c   1.000
_cell.angle_alpha   90.00
_cell.angle_beta   90.00
_cell.angle_gamma   90.00
#
_symmetry.space_group_name_H-M   'P 1'
#
loop_
_entity.id
_entity.type
_entity.pdbx_description
1 polymer ?
#
loop_
_entity_poly.entity_id
_entity_poly.type
_entity_poly.pdbx_seq_one_letter_code
_entity_poly.pdbx_strand_id
1 'polypeptide(L)'
;MIRVAPTFEDVSYADIVVIGRVENYRIVRDQAWRDQMLSSPGLSAEERERYQDPERQILSDYARFDVQVDEVVVGQAAETLAVTWHNSTFGVPDQLPQGRYLIALRRPGAPDPPLRGPSGTVFPAPDPDALVLLQAPCSSPFLYQIGSDEARTILEILEAEEK
;
A
#
# COMPACT_ATOMS: atom_id res chain seq x y z
N MET A 1 6.34 -17.17 10.10
CA MET A 1 5.79 -17.11 8.73
C MET A 1 6.62 -16.08 7.98
N ILE A 2 7.26 -16.48 6.88
CA ILE A 2 8.27 -15.67 6.19
C ILE A 2 7.55 -14.57 5.42
N ARG A 3 7.70 -13.30 5.83
CA ARG A 3 7.34 -12.18 4.97
C ARG A 3 8.30 -12.21 3.79
N VAL A 4 7.78 -12.35 2.58
CA VAL A 4 8.60 -12.24 1.37
C VAL A 4 8.96 -10.76 1.24
N ALA A 5 10.24 -10.45 1.37
CA ALA A 5 10.74 -9.11 1.13
C ALA A 5 10.43 -8.74 -0.35
N PRO A 6 9.99 -7.51 -0.63
CA PRO A 6 9.83 -7.01 -1.98
C PRO A 6 11.12 -7.25 -2.76
N THR A 7 10.99 -7.82 -3.95
CA THR A 7 12.12 -7.99 -4.84
C THR A 7 12.38 -6.67 -5.54
N PHE A 8 13.64 -6.37 -5.87
CA PHE A 8 13.98 -5.15 -6.61
C PHE A 8 13.16 -5.01 -7.90
N GLU A 9 12.81 -6.12 -8.57
CA GLU A 9 11.90 -6.13 -9.72
C GLU A 9 10.58 -5.38 -9.47
N ASP A 10 10.09 -5.35 -8.24
CA ASP A 10 8.82 -4.71 -7.92
C ASP A 10 8.95 -3.17 -8.01
N VAL A 11 10.13 -2.57 -7.77
CA VAL A 11 10.34 -1.12 -7.93
C VAL A 11 10.20 -0.66 -9.37
N SER A 12 10.44 -1.54 -10.35
CA SER A 12 10.26 -1.22 -11.77
C SER A 12 8.80 -0.92 -12.14
N TYR A 13 7.85 -1.32 -11.28
CA TYR A 13 6.44 -0.97 -11.41
C TYR A 13 6.09 0.37 -10.77
N ALA A 14 7.04 1.03 -10.09
CA ALA A 14 6.81 2.34 -9.51
C ALA A 14 6.81 3.42 -10.60
N ASP A 15 5.79 4.27 -10.60
CA ASP A 15 5.76 5.48 -11.40
C ASP A 15 6.59 6.60 -10.76
N ILE A 16 6.66 6.57 -9.42
CA ILE A 16 7.26 7.60 -8.58
C ILE A 16 7.92 6.92 -7.39
N VAL A 17 9.16 7.30 -7.06
CA VAL A 17 9.82 6.93 -5.80
C VAL A 17 10.26 8.22 -5.11
N VAL A 18 9.87 8.38 -3.84
CA VAL A 18 10.17 9.58 -3.05
C VAL A 18 10.72 9.22 -1.69
N ILE A 19 11.48 10.15 -1.11
CA ILE A 19 11.73 10.22 0.31
C ILE A 19 10.84 11.32 0.89
N GLY A 20 10.11 11.00 1.96
CA GLY A 20 9.19 11.97 2.56
C GLY A 20 8.65 11.54 3.92
N ARG A 21 7.76 12.37 4.48
CA ARG A 21 7.09 12.12 5.76
C ARG A 21 5.63 11.78 5.51
N VAL A 22 5.13 10.78 6.23
CA VAL A 22 3.71 10.40 6.18
C VAL A 22 2.92 11.26 7.16
N GLU A 23 1.86 11.90 6.67
CA GLU A 23 0.96 12.76 7.43
C GLU A 23 -0.49 12.30 7.25
N ASN A 24 -1.36 12.72 8.18
CA ASN A 24 -2.82 12.47 8.11
C ASN A 24 -3.22 10.99 7.91
N TYR A 25 -2.40 10.06 8.41
CA TYR A 25 -2.64 8.62 8.28
C TYR A 25 -3.94 8.21 8.95
N ARG A 26 -4.79 7.52 8.19
CA ARG A 26 -6.04 6.94 8.69
C ARG A 26 -6.41 5.69 7.91
N ILE A 27 -7.10 4.77 8.58
CA ILE A 27 -7.76 3.66 7.92
C ILE A 27 -9.14 4.13 7.46
N VAL A 28 -9.44 3.93 6.18
CA VAL A 28 -10.76 4.15 5.59
C VAL A 28 -11.48 2.82 5.55
N ARG A 29 -12.67 2.79 6.18
CA ARG A 29 -13.52 1.60 6.26
C ARG A 29 -14.47 1.57 5.08
N ASP A 30 -14.50 0.45 4.35
CA ASP A 30 -15.46 0.25 3.28
C ASP A 30 -16.81 -0.24 3.86
N GLN A 31 -17.66 0.72 4.22
CA GLN A 31 -18.98 0.43 4.76
C GLN A 31 -19.92 -0.13 3.69
N ALA A 32 -19.81 0.34 2.45
CA ALA A 32 -20.65 -0.14 1.35
C ALA A 32 -20.44 -1.63 1.10
N TRP A 33 -19.18 -2.09 1.12
CA TRP A 33 -18.86 -3.51 1.02
C TRP A 33 -19.37 -4.32 2.22
N ARG A 34 -19.25 -3.80 3.44
CA ARG A 34 -19.82 -4.45 4.64
C ARG A 34 -21.32 -4.66 4.49
N ASP A 35 -22.05 -3.60 4.15
CA ASP A 35 -23.50 -3.63 3.97
C ASP A 35 -23.91 -4.63 2.87
N GLN A 36 -23.17 -4.63 1.76
CA GLN A 36 -23.35 -5.59 0.67
C GLN A 36 -23.15 -7.03 1.15
N MET A 37 -22.06 -7.33 1.86
CA MET A 37 -21.79 -8.68 2.35
C MET A 37 -22.83 -9.14 3.38
N LEU A 38 -23.25 -8.27 4.29
CA LEU A 38 -24.27 -8.56 5.29
C LEU A 38 -25.65 -8.83 4.70
N SER A 39 -25.94 -8.28 3.53
CA SER A 39 -27.17 -8.56 2.78
C SER A 39 -27.19 -9.95 2.11
N SER A 40 -26.04 -10.64 2.05
CA SER A 40 -25.94 -11.95 1.39
C SER A 40 -26.62 -13.06 2.21
N PRO A 41 -27.57 -13.82 1.62
CA PRO A 41 -28.30 -14.88 2.33
C PRO A 41 -27.43 -16.12 2.63
N GLY A 42 -26.33 -16.30 1.92
CA GLY A 42 -25.42 -17.46 2.06
C GLY A 42 -24.29 -17.27 3.07
N LEU A 43 -24.23 -16.12 3.75
CA LEU A 43 -23.13 -15.77 4.63
C LEU A 43 -23.15 -16.63 5.91
N SER A 44 -22.04 -17.31 6.21
CA SER A 44 -21.90 -18.07 7.46
C SER A 44 -21.94 -17.16 8.70
N ALA A 45 -22.18 -17.74 9.88
CA ALA A 45 -22.20 -16.96 11.12
C ALA A 45 -20.86 -16.27 11.41
N GLU A 46 -19.73 -16.97 11.17
CA GLU A 46 -18.38 -16.43 11.36
C GLU A 46 -18.07 -15.29 10.38
N GLU A 47 -18.46 -15.44 9.11
CA GLU A 47 -18.31 -14.36 8.13
C GLU A 47 -19.19 -13.16 8.49
N ARG A 48 -20.43 -13.40 8.93
CA ARG A 48 -21.34 -12.34 9.37
C ARG A 48 -20.76 -11.55 10.53
N GLU A 49 -20.20 -12.23 11.54
CA GLU A 49 -19.50 -11.59 12.66
C GLU A 49 -18.35 -10.71 12.17
N ARG A 50 -17.54 -11.20 11.20
CA ARG A 50 -16.42 -10.44 10.62
C ARG A 50 -16.86 -9.12 10.00
N TYR A 51 -17.99 -9.08 9.29
CA TYR A 51 -18.48 -7.85 8.64
C TYR A 51 -19.30 -6.96 9.58
N GLN A 52 -19.81 -7.49 10.70
CA GLN A 52 -20.54 -6.73 11.72
C GLN A 52 -19.61 -5.99 12.68
N ASP A 53 -18.40 -6.50 12.93
CA ASP A 53 -17.42 -5.85 13.78
C ASP A 53 -16.83 -4.60 13.07
N PRO A 54 -17.10 -3.37 13.57
CA PRO A 54 -16.63 -2.15 12.93
C PRO A 54 -15.12 -1.92 13.11
N GLU A 55 -14.51 -2.52 14.15
CA GLU A 55 -13.09 -2.35 14.45
C GLU A 55 -12.24 -3.31 13.60
N ARG A 56 -12.81 -4.46 13.23
CA ARG A 56 -12.13 -5.46 12.42
C ARG A 56 -11.90 -4.98 11.00
N GLN A 57 -10.63 -4.97 10.60
CA GLN A 57 -10.24 -4.69 9.22
C GLN A 57 -10.69 -5.81 8.28
N ILE A 58 -11.25 -5.42 7.14
CA ILE A 58 -11.58 -6.32 6.03
C ILE A 58 -10.76 -5.98 4.80
N LEU A 59 -10.72 -6.88 3.83
CA LEU A 59 -9.84 -6.77 2.66
C LEU A 59 -10.11 -5.53 1.79
N SER A 60 -11.34 -5.02 1.78
CA SER A 60 -11.71 -3.79 1.06
C SER A 60 -11.45 -2.50 1.84
N ASP A 61 -11.10 -2.59 3.14
CA ASP A 61 -10.56 -1.43 3.85
C ASP A 61 -9.22 -1.03 3.22
N TYR A 62 -8.79 0.21 3.45
CA TYR A 62 -7.50 0.68 2.97
C TYR A 62 -6.99 1.80 3.87
N ALA A 63 -5.68 2.06 3.84
CA ALA A 63 -5.13 3.24 4.49
C ALA A 63 -5.10 4.42 3.51
N ARG A 64 -5.35 5.62 4.02
CA ARG A 64 -5.16 6.90 3.31
C ARG A 64 -4.22 7.77 4.12
N PHE A 65 -3.29 8.40 3.44
CA PHE A 65 -2.36 9.35 4.04
C PHE A 65 -1.84 10.33 2.99
N ASP A 66 -1.22 11.40 3.46
CA ASP A 66 -0.49 12.33 2.63
C ASP A 66 1.01 12.08 2.81
N VAL A 67 1.78 12.30 1.75
CA VAL A 67 3.24 12.29 1.80
C VAL A 67 3.74 13.70 1.54
N GLN A 68 4.37 14.29 2.55
CA GLN A 68 5.16 15.50 2.36
C GLN A 68 6.52 15.09 1.78
N VAL A 69 6.76 15.46 0.53
CA VAL A 69 7.95 15.05 -0.23
C VAL A 69 9.15 15.89 0.21
N ASP A 70 10.20 15.22 0.67
CA ASP A 70 11.50 15.82 0.93
C ASP A 70 12.40 15.72 -0.32
N GLU A 71 12.36 14.59 -1.03
CA GLU A 71 13.20 14.30 -2.19
C GLU A 71 12.48 13.37 -3.18
N VAL A 72 12.68 13.59 -4.47
CA VAL A 72 12.20 12.70 -5.54
C VAL A 72 13.38 11.89 -6.06
N VAL A 73 13.29 10.57 -5.90
CA VAL A 73 14.32 9.61 -6.34
C VAL A 73 14.03 9.14 -7.77
N VAL A 74 12.75 8.87 -8.08
CA VAL A 74 12.31 8.43 -9.43
C VAL A 74 11.05 9.19 -9.82
N GLY A 75 10.98 9.60 -11.08
CA GLY A 75 9.78 10.18 -11.69
C GLY A 75 9.60 11.67 -11.39
N GLN A 76 8.35 12.11 -11.33
CA GLN A 76 7.96 13.49 -11.02
C GLN A 76 6.85 13.49 -9.99
N ALA A 77 6.97 14.34 -8.97
CA ALA A 77 6.03 14.43 -7.87
C ALA A 77 5.77 15.89 -7.48
N ALA A 78 4.56 16.17 -6.99
CA ALA A 78 4.25 17.40 -6.30
C ALA A 78 4.85 17.41 -4.88
N GLU A 79 4.89 18.58 -4.23
CA GLU A 79 5.39 18.72 -2.84
C GLU A 79 4.61 17.89 -1.83
N THR A 80 3.30 17.69 -2.08
CA THR A 80 2.43 16.84 -1.28
C THR A 80 1.69 15.87 -2.18
N LEU A 81 1.70 14.59 -1.81
CA LEU A 81 1.03 13.52 -2.56
C LEU A 81 -0.06 12.88 -1.70
N ALA A 82 -1.28 12.78 -2.24
CA ALA A 82 -2.32 11.94 -1.64
C ALA A 82 -2.06 10.47 -2.02
N VAL A 83 -2.04 9.59 -1.01
CA VAL A 83 -1.73 8.17 -1.19
C VAL A 83 -2.80 7.28 -0.57
N THR A 84 -3.12 6.21 -1.28
CA THR A 84 -3.91 5.09 -0.79
C THR A 84 -3.03 3.85 -0.67
N TRP A 85 -3.29 3.02 0.33
CA TRP A 85 -2.61 1.75 0.53
C TRP A 85 -3.64 0.65 0.75
N HIS A 86 -3.75 -0.23 -0.25
CA HIS A 86 -4.64 -1.38 -0.20
C HIS A 86 -4.37 -2.28 0.99
N ASN A 87 -5.44 -2.72 1.64
CA ASN A 87 -5.31 -3.77 2.62
C ASN A 87 -4.93 -5.09 1.97
N SER A 88 -4.30 -5.96 2.75
CA SER A 88 -3.90 -7.30 2.36
C SER A 88 -4.42 -8.31 3.39
N THR A 89 -4.02 -9.57 3.25
CA THR A 89 -4.31 -10.61 4.25
C THR A 89 -3.81 -10.25 5.66
N PHE A 90 -2.86 -9.32 5.78
CA PHE A 90 -2.22 -8.97 7.06
C PHE A 90 -2.77 -7.73 7.75
N GLY A 91 -3.75 -7.02 7.18
CA GLY A 91 -4.13 -5.71 7.69
C GLY A 91 -3.18 -4.60 7.24
N VAL A 92 -3.65 -3.36 7.26
CA VAL A 92 -2.80 -2.17 7.36
C VAL A 92 -2.56 -1.86 8.83
N PRO A 93 -1.40 -1.30 9.22
CA PRO A 93 -1.14 -0.98 10.62
C PRO A 93 -2.06 0.13 11.11
N ASP A 94 -2.53 0.07 12.37
CA ASP A 94 -3.40 1.14 12.89
C ASP A 94 -2.69 2.50 12.99
N GLN A 95 -1.35 2.47 13.10
CA GLN A 95 -0.50 3.65 13.14
C GLN A 95 0.81 3.37 12.41
N LEU A 96 1.34 4.39 11.73
CA LEU A 96 2.71 4.39 11.23
C LEU A 96 3.61 5.17 12.20
N PRO A 97 4.81 4.66 12.52
CA PRO A 97 5.76 5.43 13.32
C PRO A 97 6.10 6.76 12.65
N GLN A 98 6.38 7.79 13.44
CA GLN A 98 6.85 9.06 12.89
C GLN A 98 8.25 8.89 12.28
N GLY A 99 8.50 9.56 11.15
CA GLY A 99 9.80 9.53 10.51
C GLY A 99 9.77 9.83 9.02
N ARG A 100 10.94 9.72 8.40
CA ARG A 100 11.10 9.77 6.95
C ARG A 100 11.08 8.37 6.39
N TYR A 101 10.46 8.22 5.23
CA TYR A 101 10.27 6.96 4.54
C TYR A 101 10.73 7.07 3.09
N LEU A 102 11.33 6.00 2.58
CA LEU A 102 11.42 5.72 1.16
C LEU A 102 10.11 5.06 0.72
N ILE A 103 9.43 5.65 -0.25
CA ILE A 103 8.07 5.30 -0.65
C ILE A 103 8.04 5.13 -2.17
N ALA A 104 7.64 3.96 -2.64
CA ALA A 104 7.35 3.75 -4.06
C ALA A 104 5.84 3.78 -4.32
N LEU A 105 5.45 4.52 -5.34
CA LEU A 105 4.07 4.86 -5.63
C LEU A 105 3.75 4.56 -7.09
N ARG A 106 2.49 4.18 -7.32
CA ARG A 106 1.91 3.91 -8.63
C ARG A 106 0.77 4.88 -8.92
N ARG A 107 0.62 5.25 -10.18
CA ARG A 107 -0.56 5.95 -10.67
C ARG A 107 -1.74 4.99 -10.69
N PRO A 108 -2.96 5.47 -10.39
CA PRO A 108 -4.15 4.64 -10.52
C PRO A 108 -4.30 4.16 -11.97
N GLY A 109 -4.50 2.85 -12.16
CA GLY A 109 -4.59 2.22 -13.48
C GLY A 109 -3.26 1.87 -14.15
N ALA A 110 -2.11 2.17 -13.54
CA ALA A 110 -0.82 1.65 -14.00
C ALA A 110 -0.76 0.11 -13.87
N PRO A 111 0.08 -0.61 -14.64
CA PRO A 111 0.21 -2.06 -14.54
C PRO A 111 0.55 -2.54 -13.13
N ASP A 112 -0.10 -3.61 -12.67
CA ASP A 112 0.18 -4.23 -11.37
C ASP A 112 1.45 -5.12 -11.41
N PRO A 113 2.19 -5.19 -10.29
CA PRO A 113 3.20 -6.22 -10.09
C PRO A 113 2.60 -7.62 -10.28
N PRO A 114 3.40 -8.61 -10.71
CA PRO A 114 2.92 -9.97 -10.90
C PRO A 114 2.38 -10.55 -9.60
N LEU A 115 1.31 -11.35 -9.70
CA LEU A 115 0.76 -12.07 -8.56
C LEU A 115 1.81 -13.04 -7.98
N ARG A 116 2.18 -12.89 -6.71
CA ARG A 116 3.14 -13.77 -6.03
C ARG A 116 2.46 -14.96 -5.32
N GLY A 117 1.29 -15.39 -5.81
CA GLY A 117 0.57 -16.57 -5.30
C GLY A 117 -0.78 -16.79 -5.99
N PRO A 118 -1.32 -18.03 -5.95
CA PRO A 118 -2.56 -18.40 -6.66
C PRO A 118 -3.82 -17.72 -6.11
N SER A 119 -3.75 -17.13 -4.91
CA SER A 119 -4.86 -16.43 -4.24
C SER A 119 -4.67 -14.91 -4.19
N GLY A 120 -3.71 -14.36 -4.95
CA GLY A 120 -3.50 -12.92 -5.03
C GLY A 120 -4.74 -12.21 -5.58
N THR A 121 -5.33 -11.33 -4.80
CA THR A 121 -6.46 -10.49 -5.23
C THR A 121 -5.96 -9.06 -5.40
N VAL A 122 -6.29 -8.45 -6.54
CA VAL A 122 -6.02 -7.04 -6.82
C VAL A 122 -7.34 -6.30 -6.78
N PHE A 123 -7.42 -5.27 -5.95
CA PHE A 123 -8.56 -4.36 -5.91
C PHE A 123 -8.29 -3.16 -6.81
N PRO A 124 -9.33 -2.59 -7.46
CA PRO A 124 -9.18 -1.31 -8.13
C PRO A 124 -8.79 -0.22 -7.13
N ALA A 125 -8.03 0.77 -7.58
CA ALA A 125 -7.63 1.91 -6.75
C ALA A 125 -8.88 2.54 -6.08
N PRO A 126 -8.89 2.76 -4.74
CA PRO A 126 -10.10 3.19 -4.05
C PRO A 126 -10.42 4.66 -4.32
N ASP A 127 -9.40 5.44 -4.67
CA ASP A 127 -9.49 6.84 -5.06
C ASP A 127 -8.74 7.03 -6.38
N PRO A 128 -9.42 7.39 -7.48
CA PRO A 128 -8.80 7.55 -8.80
C PRO A 128 -7.89 8.78 -8.91
N ASP A 129 -7.94 9.70 -7.95
CA ASP A 129 -7.10 10.90 -7.93
C ASP A 129 -5.89 10.77 -6.98
N ALA A 130 -5.78 9.66 -6.24
CA ALA A 130 -4.68 9.39 -5.33
C ALA A 130 -3.69 8.38 -5.94
N LEU A 131 -2.42 8.52 -5.57
CA LEU A 131 -1.42 7.50 -5.86
C LEU A 131 -1.66 6.25 -5.01
N VAL A 132 -1.20 5.11 -5.49
CA VAL A 132 -1.31 3.82 -4.81
C VAL A 132 0.06 3.41 -4.29
N LEU A 133 0.16 3.10 -3.00
CA LEU A 133 1.39 2.55 -2.42
C LEU A 133 1.72 1.23 -3.11
N LEU A 134 2.94 1.14 -3.65
CA LEU A 134 3.38 -0.06 -4.34
C LEU A 134 3.43 -1.23 -3.35
N GLN A 135 2.64 -2.25 -3.63
CA GLN A 135 2.65 -3.51 -2.91
C GLN A 135 2.23 -4.62 -3.86
N ALA A 136 3.08 -5.63 -4.03
CA ALA A 136 2.69 -6.84 -4.75
C ALA A 136 1.72 -7.66 -3.87
N PRO A 137 0.72 -8.35 -4.46
CA PRO A 137 -0.16 -9.21 -3.68
C PRO A 137 0.65 -10.26 -2.89
N CYS A 138 0.36 -10.36 -1.58
CA CYS A 138 1.08 -11.20 -0.62
C CYS A 138 2.54 -10.79 -0.29
N SER A 139 2.98 -9.57 -0.65
CA SER A 139 4.27 -9.01 -0.22
C SER A 139 4.10 -7.92 0.85
N SER A 140 5.23 -7.52 1.47
CA SER A 140 5.27 -6.26 2.22
C SER A 140 5.08 -5.06 1.28
N PRO A 141 4.55 -3.92 1.78
CA PRO A 141 4.50 -2.69 1.01
C PRO A 141 5.91 -2.12 0.78
N PHE A 142 6.07 -1.33 -0.28
CA PHE A 142 7.29 -0.57 -0.55
C PHE A 142 7.30 0.74 0.24
N LEU A 143 7.39 0.58 1.57
CA LEU A 143 7.38 1.65 2.55
C LEU A 143 8.44 1.34 3.61
N TYR A 144 9.60 1.97 3.50
CA TYR A 144 10.75 1.68 4.36
C TYR A 144 11.20 2.93 5.10
N GLN A 145 11.50 2.80 6.39
CA GLN A 145 12.08 3.92 7.13
C GLN A 145 13.49 4.22 6.61
N ILE A 146 13.80 5.51 6.45
CA ILE A 146 15.14 5.93 6.11
C ILE A 146 16.11 5.48 7.21
N GLY A 147 17.18 4.79 6.79
CA GLY A 147 18.16 4.18 7.69
C GLY A 147 17.88 2.71 8.01
N SER A 148 16.84 2.09 7.45
CA SER A 148 16.73 0.63 7.38
C SER A 148 17.68 0.07 6.32
N ASP A 149 18.04 -1.21 6.43
CA ASP A 149 18.91 -1.87 5.46
C ASP A 149 18.23 -1.96 4.09
N GLU A 150 16.92 -2.19 4.05
CA GLU A 150 16.13 -2.22 2.82
C GLU A 150 16.16 -0.88 2.10
N ALA A 151 15.93 0.23 2.83
CA ALA A 151 15.98 1.57 2.24
C ALA A 151 17.36 1.88 1.64
N ARG A 152 18.45 1.51 2.34
CA ARG A 152 19.81 1.68 1.82
C ARG A 152 20.03 0.89 0.55
N THR A 153 19.72 -0.41 0.57
CA THR A 153 19.91 -1.30 -0.58
C THR A 153 19.12 -0.80 -1.81
N ILE A 154 17.88 -0.36 -1.63
CA ILE A 154 17.08 0.15 -2.75
C ILE A 154 17.71 1.42 -3.34
N LEU A 155 18.12 2.37 -2.50
CA LEU A 155 18.74 3.61 -2.97
C LEU A 155 20.05 3.34 -3.73
N GLU A 156 20.90 2.44 -3.22
CA GLU A 156 22.15 2.05 -3.90
C GLU A 156 21.89 1.44 -5.29
N ILE A 157 20.83 0.63 -5.43
CA ILE A 157 20.50 0.04 -6.74
C ILE A 157 19.95 1.10 -7.69
N LEU A 158 19.04 1.98 -7.23
CA LEU A 158 18.49 3.06 -8.06
C LEU A 158 19.59 4.03 -8.54
N GLU A 159 20.53 4.38 -7.66
CA GLU A 159 21.69 5.21 -8.04
C GLU A 159 22.62 4.53 -9.08
N ALA A 160 22.68 3.20 -9.07
CA ALA A 160 23.50 2.43 -10.02
C ALA A 160 22.85 2.32 -11.41
N GLU A 161 21.52 2.34 -11.51
CA GLU A 161 20.78 2.29 -12.78
C GLU A 161 20.69 3.65 -13.49
N GLU A 162 20.88 4.76 -12.78
CA GLU A 162 20.93 6.11 -13.38
C GLU A 162 22.27 6.45 -14.07
N LYS A 163 23.31 5.60 -13.93
CA LYS A 163 24.63 5.78 -14.55
C LYS A 163 24.78 5.00 -15.86
#